data_AF-A0A150U355-F1
#
_entry.id   AF-A0A150U355-F1
#
_cell.length_a   1.000
_cell.length_b   1.000
_cell.length_c   1.000
_cell.angle_alpha   90.00
_cell.angle_beta   90.00
_cell.angle_gamma   90.00
#
_symmetry.space_group_name_H-M   'P 1'
#
loop_
_entity.id
_entity.type
_entity.pdbx_description
1 polymer ?
#
loop_
_entity_poly.entity_id
_entity_poly.type
_entity_poly.pdbx_seq_one_letter_code
_entity_poly.pdbx_strand_id
1 'polypeptide(L)'
;MAIISQLYATLADLAELGPPFSIIAMKTEAERLRALRAGSADVALYLRKRHTLPLAVLMEEVTPSGLASGSAEASGDPEEAFDAWVRVSTGGAVSGGATAVQVSNDGGYTWGTARTLPSSGAITVGPMTITFSGTLAVNDSVRVRAGVDYSLRQAAVAIAAYKLVYNRGVDPESRDGQELRTLYEDAIATARAIGEDEGRLEGSADATPALDEAGPRWTAHANPWDFVTGGYIGDDT
;
A
#
# COMPACT_ATOMS: atom_id res chain seq x y z
N MET A 1 2.46 20.88 10.17
CA MET A 1 2.25 20.26 8.85
C MET A 1 1.73 18.86 9.13
N ALA A 2 0.46 18.58 8.82
CA ALA A 2 -0.08 17.23 9.02
C ALA A 2 0.70 16.30 8.08
N ILE A 3 1.46 15.37 8.63
CA ILE A 3 2.15 14.38 7.80
C ILE A 3 1.05 13.46 7.30
N ILE A 4 0.62 13.68 6.06
CA ILE A 4 -0.28 12.77 5.36
C ILE A 4 0.50 11.46 5.27
N SER A 5 0.07 10.46 6.05
CA SER A 5 0.66 9.12 6.02
C SER A 5 0.06 8.40 4.82
N GLN A 6 0.95 7.98 3.92
CA GLN A 6 0.61 7.07 2.84
C GLN A 6 -0.13 5.85 3.40
N LEU A 7 -1.25 5.49 2.78
CA LEU A 7 -1.98 4.28 3.11
C LEU A 7 -1.26 3.08 2.50
N TYR A 8 -0.85 2.12 3.33
CA TYR A 8 -0.13 0.93 2.88
C TYR A 8 -1.07 -0.23 2.56
N ALA A 9 -2.25 -0.29 3.16
CA ALA A 9 -3.19 -1.39 2.96
C ALA A 9 -4.63 -0.92 2.79
N THR A 10 -5.39 -1.66 1.97
CA THR A 10 -6.79 -1.41 1.64
C THR A 10 -7.75 -2.15 2.58
N LEU A 11 -9.05 -1.88 2.45
CA LEU A 11 -10.08 -2.63 3.17
C LEU A 11 -10.17 -4.09 2.71
N ALA A 12 -9.85 -4.37 1.44
CA ALA A 12 -9.75 -5.73 0.94
C ALA A 12 -8.58 -6.47 1.61
N ASP A 13 -7.44 -5.81 1.78
CA ASP A 13 -6.30 -6.37 2.51
C ASP A 13 -6.66 -6.68 3.96
N LEU A 14 -7.44 -5.81 4.62
CA LEU A 14 -7.94 -6.07 5.98
C LEU A 14 -8.88 -7.28 6.04
N ALA A 15 -9.64 -7.57 4.98
CA ALA A 15 -10.52 -8.73 4.93
C ALA A 15 -9.76 -10.02 4.57
N GLU A 16 -8.71 -9.92 3.76
CA GLU A 16 -7.91 -11.04 3.27
C GLU A 16 -6.80 -11.46 4.24
N LEU A 17 -6.01 -10.48 4.71
CA LEU A 17 -4.83 -10.66 5.54
C LEU A 17 -5.11 -10.44 7.02
N GLY A 18 -6.23 -9.77 7.34
CA GLY A 18 -6.61 -9.50 8.70
C GLY A 18 -7.05 -10.76 9.44
N PRO A 19 -6.91 -10.78 10.76
CA PRO A 19 -7.37 -11.91 11.54
C PRO A 19 -8.91 -12.04 11.44
N PRO A 20 -9.47 -13.26 11.47
CA PRO A 20 -10.88 -13.54 11.14
C PRO A 20 -11.84 -13.19 12.29
N PHE A 21 -11.63 -12.04 12.96
CA PHE A 21 -12.49 -11.63 14.05
C PHE A 21 -13.76 -10.97 13.53
N SER A 22 -14.91 -11.58 13.84
CA SER A 22 -16.23 -11.04 13.52
C SER A 22 -16.43 -9.61 14.00
N ILE A 23 -15.76 -9.21 15.10
CA ILE A 23 -15.81 -7.85 15.64
C ILE A 23 -15.24 -6.80 14.67
N ILE A 24 -14.26 -7.15 13.82
CA ILE A 24 -13.70 -6.27 12.81
C ILE A 24 -14.73 -6.04 11.70
N ALA A 25 -15.44 -7.11 11.27
CA ALA A 25 -16.50 -7.02 10.27
C ALA A 25 -17.70 -6.18 10.75
N MET A 26 -17.95 -6.12 12.06
CA MET A 26 -19.00 -5.26 12.65
C MET A 26 -18.64 -3.76 12.67
N LYS A 27 -17.41 -3.39 12.32
CA LYS A 27 -16.97 -1.98 12.29
C LYS A 27 -17.44 -1.30 11.02
N THR A 28 -17.77 -0.02 11.16
CA THR A 28 -18.06 0.81 9.99
C THR A 28 -16.84 0.88 9.07
N GLU A 29 -17.08 1.08 7.79
CA GLU A 29 -16.02 1.27 6.80
C GLU A 29 -15.07 2.41 7.20
N ALA A 30 -15.62 3.53 7.67
CA ALA A 30 -14.86 4.68 8.12
C ALA A 30 -13.95 4.37 9.33
N GLU A 31 -14.41 3.54 10.28
CA GLU A 31 -13.57 3.09 11.40
C GLU A 31 -12.43 2.18 10.91
N ARG A 32 -12.73 1.23 10.03
CA ARG A 32 -11.73 0.31 9.46
C ARG A 32 -10.67 1.08 8.68
N LEU A 33 -11.08 2.02 7.83
CA LEU A 33 -10.16 2.86 7.07
C LEU A 33 -9.32 3.77 7.97
N ARG A 34 -9.91 4.35 9.03
CA ARG A 34 -9.15 5.13 10.00
C ARG A 34 -8.10 4.28 10.71
N ALA A 35 -8.43 3.05 11.06
CA ALA A 35 -7.47 2.12 11.67
C ALA A 35 -6.35 1.73 10.70
N LEU A 36 -6.65 1.50 9.42
CA LEU A 36 -5.64 1.23 8.40
C LEU A 36 -4.69 2.42 8.19
N ARG A 37 -5.21 3.65 8.17
CA ARG A 37 -4.37 4.86 8.15
C ARG A 37 -3.50 4.96 9.40
N ALA A 38 -4.05 4.66 10.57
CA ALA A 38 -3.29 4.64 11.82
C ALA A 38 -2.24 3.52 11.86
N GLY A 39 -2.50 2.35 11.26
CA GLY A 39 -1.53 1.27 11.14
C GLY A 39 -0.41 1.61 10.18
N SER A 40 -0.76 2.17 9.01
CA SER A 40 0.23 2.64 8.01
C SER A 40 1.11 3.75 8.59
N ALA A 41 0.55 4.66 9.36
CA ALA A 41 1.30 5.70 10.06
C ALA A 41 2.34 5.14 11.04
N ASP A 42 1.97 4.10 11.81
CA ASP A 42 2.90 3.46 12.74
C ASP A 42 4.04 2.76 12.00
N VAL A 43 3.73 2.02 10.93
CA VAL A 43 4.76 1.40 10.07
C VAL A 43 5.70 2.47 9.50
N ALA A 44 5.15 3.57 8.99
CA ALA A 44 5.92 4.69 8.44
C ALA A 44 6.91 5.30 9.45
N LEU A 45 6.61 5.30 10.75
CA LEU A 45 7.54 5.81 11.77
C LEU A 45 8.85 5.00 11.83
N TYR A 46 8.77 3.68 11.64
CA TYR A 46 9.95 2.82 11.62
C TYR A 46 10.74 3.00 10.33
N LEU A 47 10.06 3.12 9.19
CA LEU A 47 10.69 3.25 7.88
C LEU A 47 11.43 4.57 7.69
N ARG A 48 10.93 5.68 8.25
CA ARG A 48 11.57 7.02 8.16
C ARG A 48 13.01 7.08 8.63
N LYS A 49 13.47 6.09 9.41
CA LYS A 49 14.86 6.04 9.86
C LYS A 49 15.84 5.86 8.69
N ARG A 50 15.41 5.23 7.59
CA ARG A 50 16.29 4.88 6.46
C ARG A 50 15.68 5.07 5.09
N HIS A 51 14.37 4.89 4.95
CA HIS A 51 13.68 4.96 3.66
C HIS A 51 13.14 6.37 3.41
N THR A 52 13.18 6.79 2.15
CA THR A 52 12.49 8.01 1.70
C THR A 52 11.01 7.71 1.55
N LEU A 53 10.14 8.52 2.17
CA LEU A 53 8.70 8.40 2.04
C LEU A 53 8.14 9.51 1.15
N PRO A 54 7.06 9.26 0.37
CA PRO A 54 6.31 8.01 0.27
C PRO A 54 7.08 6.88 -0.44
N LEU A 55 6.75 5.63 -0.10
CA LEU A 55 7.25 4.45 -0.81
C LEU A 55 6.62 4.34 -2.20
N ALA A 56 7.27 3.62 -3.11
CA ALA A 56 6.67 3.27 -4.38
C ALA A 56 5.49 2.31 -4.16
N VAL A 57 4.36 2.60 -4.81
CA VAL A 57 3.21 1.70 -4.91
C VAL A 57 3.23 1.10 -6.30
N LEU A 58 3.17 -0.21 -6.38
CA LEU A 58 3.25 -0.95 -7.62
C LEU A 58 1.88 -1.50 -7.97
N MET A 59 1.56 -1.54 -9.26
CA MET A 59 0.41 -2.30 -9.74
C MET A 59 0.75 -3.78 -9.61
N GLU A 60 0.01 -4.48 -8.77
CA GLU A 60 0.27 -5.88 -8.44
C GLU A 60 -0.53 -6.81 -9.33
N GLU A 61 -1.81 -6.48 -9.54
CA GLU A 61 -2.74 -7.38 -10.20
C GLU A 61 -3.77 -6.61 -11.02
N VAL A 62 -3.99 -7.10 -12.24
CA VAL A 62 -5.13 -6.75 -13.09
C VAL A 62 -5.81 -8.05 -13.47
N THR A 63 -6.96 -8.33 -12.85
CA THR A 63 -7.66 -9.62 -12.98
C THR A 63 -8.93 -9.44 -13.81
N PRO A 64 -8.88 -9.67 -15.13
CA PRO A 64 -10.08 -9.69 -15.96
C PRO A 64 -10.90 -10.96 -15.69
N SER A 65 -12.23 -10.83 -15.74
CA SER A 65 -13.17 -11.95 -15.62
C SER A 65 -14.34 -11.76 -16.58
N GLY A 66 -14.70 -12.82 -17.32
CA GLY A 66 -15.83 -12.82 -18.24
C GLY A 66 -15.57 -12.19 -19.62
N LEU A 67 -14.43 -11.50 -19.83
CA LEU A 67 -14.08 -10.76 -21.05
C LEU A 67 -13.78 -11.64 -22.28
N ALA A 68 -14.71 -12.49 -22.71
CA ALA A 68 -14.49 -13.44 -23.81
C ALA A 68 -14.27 -12.78 -25.18
N SER A 69 -14.88 -11.61 -25.40
CA SER A 69 -14.81 -10.83 -26.66
C SER A 69 -14.34 -9.39 -26.46
N GLY A 70 -13.84 -9.08 -25.27
CA GLY A 70 -13.34 -7.76 -24.90
C GLY A 70 -12.00 -7.84 -24.21
N SER A 71 -11.42 -6.69 -23.88
CA SER A 71 -10.25 -6.61 -23.03
C SER A 71 -10.38 -5.46 -22.05
N ALA A 72 -9.57 -5.50 -21.00
CA ALA A 72 -9.42 -4.41 -20.04
C ALA A 72 -7.92 -4.25 -19.74
N GLU A 73 -7.45 -3.02 -19.82
CA GLU A 73 -6.09 -2.63 -19.43
C GLU A 73 -6.19 -1.58 -18.34
N ALA A 74 -5.25 -1.60 -17.39
CA ALA A 74 -5.17 -0.62 -16.32
C ALA A 74 -3.80 0.07 -16.35
N SER A 75 -3.80 1.37 -16.11
CA SER A 75 -2.60 2.20 -16.04
C SER A 75 -2.80 3.32 -15.02
N GLY A 76 -1.73 3.71 -14.34
CA GLY A 76 -1.73 4.82 -13.39
C GLY A 76 -0.58 4.70 -12.41
N ASP A 77 -0.34 5.78 -11.68
CA ASP A 77 0.73 5.90 -10.69
C ASP A 77 0.10 6.19 -9.32
N PRO A 78 -0.41 5.16 -8.62
CA PRO A 78 -1.05 5.36 -7.32
C PRO A 78 -0.03 5.81 -6.28
N GLU A 79 -0.39 6.80 -5.46
CA GLU A 79 0.45 7.23 -4.32
C GLU A 79 0.13 6.44 -3.04
N GLU A 80 -1.04 5.80 -2.97
CA GLU A 80 -1.53 5.02 -1.83
C GLU A 80 -1.97 3.63 -2.31
N ALA A 81 -1.98 2.64 -1.41
CA ALA A 81 -2.56 1.33 -1.71
C ALA A 81 -4.01 1.48 -2.18
N PHE A 82 -4.34 0.75 -3.24
CA PHE A 82 -5.55 0.94 -4.02
C PHE A 82 -6.11 -0.41 -4.47
N ASP A 83 -7.41 -0.60 -4.28
CA ASP A 83 -8.15 -1.77 -4.78
C ASP A 83 -9.47 -1.28 -5.36
N ALA A 84 -9.68 -1.57 -6.64
CA ALA A 84 -10.93 -1.28 -7.30
C ALA A 84 -11.41 -2.47 -8.11
N TRP A 85 -12.72 -2.67 -8.11
CA TRP A 85 -13.40 -3.64 -8.94
C TRP A 85 -14.41 -2.94 -9.83
N VAL A 86 -14.25 -3.09 -11.14
CA VAL A 86 -15.18 -2.57 -12.13
C VAL A 86 -15.96 -3.72 -12.73
N ARG A 87 -17.30 -3.61 -12.78
CA ARG A 87 -18.17 -4.58 -13.45
C ARG A 87 -19.03 -3.89 -14.50
N VAL A 88 -19.35 -4.61 -15.57
CA VAL A 88 -20.23 -4.16 -16.64
C VAL A 88 -21.68 -4.39 -16.20
N SER A 89 -22.44 -3.30 -16.05
CA SER A 89 -23.87 -3.33 -15.74
C SER A 89 -24.75 -3.35 -16.98
N THR A 90 -24.23 -2.91 -18.13
CA THR A 90 -24.92 -2.96 -19.42
C THR A 90 -23.90 -3.30 -20.50
N GLY A 91 -24.07 -4.45 -21.15
CA GLY A 91 -23.15 -4.95 -22.18
C GLY A 91 -23.34 -4.28 -23.55
N GLY A 92 -22.39 -4.51 -24.45
CA GLY A 92 -22.37 -3.94 -25.80
C GLY A 92 -20.94 -3.70 -26.30
N ALA A 93 -20.84 -3.28 -27.56
CA ALA A 93 -19.58 -2.82 -28.13
C ALA A 93 -19.16 -1.50 -27.47
N VAL A 94 -17.95 -1.44 -26.94
CA VAL A 94 -17.41 -0.25 -26.25
C VAL A 94 -17.45 0.99 -27.15
N SER A 95 -17.11 0.83 -28.44
CA SER A 95 -17.15 1.90 -29.43
C SER A 95 -18.55 2.46 -29.68
N GLY A 96 -19.60 1.73 -29.30
CA GLY A 96 -21.01 2.13 -29.46
C GLY A 96 -21.51 3.10 -28.37
N GLY A 97 -20.75 3.32 -27.29
CA GLY A 97 -21.07 4.29 -26.25
C GLY A 97 -22.35 4.02 -25.44
N ALA A 98 -22.92 2.81 -25.54
CA ALA A 98 -24.10 2.38 -24.78
C ALA A 98 -23.76 1.45 -23.60
N THR A 99 -22.52 0.95 -23.56
CA THR A 99 -22.03 0.09 -22.47
C THR A 99 -21.93 0.89 -21.18
N ALA A 100 -22.33 0.30 -20.06
CA ALA A 100 -22.26 0.94 -18.74
C ALA A 100 -21.58 0.04 -17.72
N VAL A 101 -20.87 0.67 -16.78
CA VAL A 101 -20.08 0.01 -15.74
C VAL A 101 -20.39 0.58 -14.36
N GLN A 102 -20.20 -0.26 -13.34
CA GLN A 102 -20.22 0.14 -11.93
C GLN A 102 -18.85 -0.11 -11.33
N VAL A 103 -18.49 0.74 -10.36
CA VAL A 103 -17.21 0.69 -9.66
C VAL A 103 -17.45 0.40 -8.19
N SER A 104 -16.66 -0.51 -7.64
CA SER A 104 -16.52 -0.79 -6.22
C SER A 104 -15.09 -0.46 -5.78
N ASN A 105 -14.94 0.19 -4.63
CA ASN A 105 -13.64 0.48 -3.99
C ASN A 105 -13.44 -0.34 -2.71
N ASP A 106 -14.28 -1.35 -2.48
CA ASP A 106 -14.28 -2.16 -1.27
C ASP A 106 -14.23 -3.67 -1.58
N GLY A 107 -13.72 -4.06 -2.75
CA GLY A 107 -13.64 -5.48 -3.12
C GLY A 107 -14.99 -6.10 -3.47
N GLY A 108 -15.94 -5.30 -3.95
CA GLY A 108 -17.23 -5.74 -4.50
C GLY A 108 -18.38 -5.81 -3.50
N TYR A 109 -18.20 -5.35 -2.26
CA TYR A 109 -19.27 -5.32 -1.26
C TYR A 109 -20.31 -4.24 -1.57
N THR A 110 -19.85 -3.06 -2.00
CA THR A 110 -20.71 -1.96 -2.43
C THR A 110 -20.35 -1.52 -3.85
N TRP A 111 -21.37 -1.15 -4.61
CA TRP A 111 -21.23 -0.74 -6.01
C TRP A 111 -21.80 0.65 -6.19
N GLY A 112 -21.01 1.53 -6.81
CA GLY A 112 -21.45 2.85 -7.18
C GLY A 112 -22.53 2.84 -8.26
N THR A 113 -23.06 4.03 -8.55
CA THR A 113 -24.00 4.25 -9.66
C THR A 113 -23.37 3.85 -11.00
N ALA A 114 -24.16 3.25 -11.88
CA ALA A 114 -23.74 2.92 -13.23
C ALA A 114 -23.32 4.18 -14.01
N ARG A 115 -22.21 4.06 -14.73
CA ARG A 115 -21.63 5.12 -15.57
C ARG A 115 -21.51 4.59 -16.98
N THR A 116 -21.99 5.34 -17.96
CA THR A 116 -21.79 5.00 -19.38
C THR A 116 -20.31 5.12 -19.73
N LEU A 117 -19.76 4.09 -20.37
CA LEU A 117 -18.41 4.14 -20.91
C LEU A 117 -18.39 5.11 -22.10
N PRO A 118 -17.42 6.03 -22.16
CA PRO A 118 -17.17 6.78 -23.39
C PRO A 118 -16.76 5.81 -24.51
N SER A 119 -16.85 6.26 -25.77
CA SER A 119 -16.44 5.45 -26.92
C SER A 119 -14.95 5.10 -26.92
N SER A 120 -14.12 5.82 -26.14
CA SER A 120 -12.73 5.47 -25.88
C SER A 120 -12.57 4.26 -24.95
N GLY A 121 -13.63 3.84 -24.26
CA GLY A 121 -13.61 2.77 -23.26
C GLY A 121 -12.89 3.11 -21.95
N ALA A 122 -12.32 4.31 -21.85
CA ALA A 122 -11.53 4.73 -20.70
C ALA A 122 -12.40 5.31 -19.59
N ILE A 123 -12.16 4.87 -18.36
CA ILE A 123 -12.70 5.47 -17.14
C ILE A 123 -11.60 5.70 -16.12
N THR A 124 -11.77 6.74 -15.33
CA THR A 124 -10.90 7.01 -14.17
C THR A 124 -11.55 6.43 -12.91
N VAL A 125 -10.76 5.64 -12.17
CA VAL A 125 -11.12 5.09 -10.86
C VAL A 125 -10.00 5.45 -9.88
N GLY A 126 -10.22 6.49 -9.08
CA GLY A 126 -9.18 7.02 -8.20
C GLY A 126 -7.94 7.45 -9.01
N PRO A 127 -6.72 6.99 -8.64
CA PRO A 127 -5.49 7.28 -9.38
C PRO A 127 -5.32 6.45 -10.66
N MET A 128 -6.19 5.46 -10.91
CA MET A 128 -6.07 4.54 -12.03
C MET A 128 -6.97 4.94 -13.20
N THR A 129 -6.51 4.70 -14.41
CA THR A 129 -7.31 4.68 -15.63
C THR A 129 -7.47 3.23 -16.08
N ILE A 130 -8.73 2.82 -16.30
CA ILE A 130 -9.07 1.50 -16.84
C ILE A 130 -9.67 1.70 -18.22
N THR A 131 -9.09 1.04 -19.22
CA THR A 131 -9.51 1.13 -20.61
C THR A 131 -10.07 -0.21 -21.06
N PHE A 132 -11.36 -0.22 -21.39
CA PHE A 132 -12.02 -1.38 -21.98
C PHE A 132 -11.99 -1.33 -23.50
N SER A 133 -11.96 -2.49 -24.15
CA SER A 133 -12.09 -2.59 -25.61
C SER A 133 -12.94 -3.80 -26.02
N GLY A 134 -13.37 -3.81 -27.29
CA GLY A 134 -14.16 -4.91 -27.86
C GLY A 134 -15.64 -4.90 -27.45
N THR A 135 -16.22 -6.09 -27.34
CA THR A 135 -17.62 -6.29 -26.93
C THR A 135 -17.65 -6.88 -25.53
N LEU A 136 -18.32 -6.18 -24.61
CA LEU A 136 -18.46 -6.59 -23.22
C LEU A 136 -19.85 -7.20 -22.98
N ALA A 137 -19.91 -8.26 -22.19
CA ALA A 137 -21.14 -8.82 -21.67
C ALA A 137 -21.49 -8.23 -20.29
N VAL A 138 -22.76 -8.35 -19.90
CA VAL A 138 -23.17 -7.99 -18.52
C VAL A 138 -22.46 -8.92 -17.54
N ASN A 139 -21.96 -8.35 -16.44
CA ASN A 139 -21.12 -8.99 -15.41
C ASN A 139 -19.67 -9.28 -15.80
N ASP A 140 -19.23 -8.92 -17.01
CA ASP A 140 -17.80 -8.79 -17.28
C ASP A 140 -17.18 -7.85 -16.27
N SER A 141 -15.99 -8.16 -15.79
CA SER A 141 -15.36 -7.36 -14.76
C SER A 141 -13.84 -7.37 -14.83
N VAL A 142 -13.24 -6.36 -14.21
CA VAL A 142 -11.81 -6.26 -14.00
C VAL A 142 -11.57 -5.78 -12.58
N ARG A 143 -10.69 -6.48 -11.86
CA ARG A 143 -10.17 -6.02 -10.57
C ARG A 143 -8.77 -5.48 -10.77
N VAL A 144 -8.47 -4.37 -10.12
CA VAL A 144 -7.15 -3.72 -10.15
C VAL A 144 -6.70 -3.53 -8.72
N ARG A 145 -5.52 -4.07 -8.39
CA ARG A 145 -4.88 -3.93 -7.09
C ARG A 145 -3.51 -3.29 -7.26
N ALA A 146 -3.22 -2.29 -6.44
CA ALA A 146 -1.92 -1.69 -6.30
C ALA A 146 -1.58 -1.55 -4.82
N GLY A 147 -0.33 -1.80 -4.47
CA GLY A 147 0.10 -1.84 -3.08
C GLY A 147 1.59 -1.57 -2.94
N VAL A 148 1.99 -1.36 -1.69
CA VAL A 148 3.40 -1.43 -1.30
C VAL A 148 3.78 -2.89 -1.07
N ASP A 149 5.06 -3.12 -0.74
CA ASP A 149 5.59 -4.43 -0.32
C ASP A 149 4.62 -5.22 0.57
N TYR A 150 4.43 -6.50 0.25
CA TYR A 150 3.46 -7.38 0.91
C TYR A 150 3.66 -7.44 2.43
N SER A 151 4.91 -7.48 2.91
CA SER A 151 5.23 -7.55 4.35
C SER A 151 4.79 -6.27 5.06
N LEU A 152 4.94 -5.11 4.42
CA LEU A 152 4.47 -3.83 4.97
C LEU A 152 2.94 -3.75 5.01
N ARG A 153 2.26 -4.29 4.00
CA ARG A 153 0.79 -4.37 4.00
C ARG A 153 0.29 -5.24 5.13
N GLN A 154 0.86 -6.42 5.30
CA GLN A 154 0.52 -7.34 6.37
C GLN A 154 0.75 -6.70 7.75
N ALA A 155 1.88 -6.01 7.93
CA ALA A 155 2.18 -5.28 9.17
C ALA A 155 1.16 -4.16 9.44
N ALA A 156 0.81 -3.36 8.42
CA ALA A 156 -0.18 -2.31 8.56
C ALA A 156 -1.58 -2.86 8.91
N VAL A 157 -1.98 -3.98 8.29
CA VAL A 157 -3.24 -4.69 8.58
C VAL A 157 -3.28 -5.22 10.01
N ALA A 158 -2.23 -5.89 10.47
CA ALA A 158 -2.15 -6.43 11.82
C ALA A 158 -2.24 -5.32 12.89
N ILE A 159 -1.52 -4.20 12.69
CA ILE A 159 -1.59 -3.04 13.59
C ILE A 159 -2.99 -2.42 13.56
N ALA A 160 -3.60 -2.28 12.39
CA ALA A 160 -4.96 -1.75 12.26
C ALA A 160 -5.98 -2.64 12.97
N ALA A 161 -5.89 -3.96 12.79
CA ALA A 161 -6.75 -4.94 13.45
C ALA A 161 -6.63 -4.85 14.98
N TYR A 162 -5.41 -4.80 15.51
CA TYR A 162 -5.18 -4.62 16.95
C TYR A 162 -5.83 -3.33 17.48
N LYS A 163 -5.62 -2.20 16.79
CA LYS A 163 -6.25 -0.91 17.16
C LYS A 163 -7.78 -0.95 17.11
N LEU A 164 -8.39 -1.67 16.16
CA LEU A 164 -9.85 -1.80 16.08
C LEU A 164 -10.45 -2.59 17.24
N VAL A 165 -9.75 -3.65 17.66
CA VAL A 165 -10.23 -4.59 18.68
C VAL A 165 -9.93 -4.09 20.08
N TYR A 166 -8.74 -3.56 20.34
CA TYR A 166 -8.35 -3.03 21.65
C TYR A 166 -9.26 -1.87 22.09
N ASN A 167 -9.64 -0.98 21.16
CA ASN A 167 -10.59 0.11 21.42
C ASN A 167 -12.01 -0.36 21.80
N ARG A 168 -12.33 -1.66 21.70
CA ARG A 168 -13.61 -2.24 22.13
C ARG A 168 -13.56 -2.84 23.54
N GLY A 169 -12.41 -2.78 24.22
CA GLY A 169 -12.26 -3.37 25.55
C GLY A 169 -12.25 -4.89 25.53
N VAL A 170 -11.78 -5.50 24.43
CA VAL A 170 -11.44 -6.92 24.46
C VAL A 170 -10.37 -7.12 25.52
N ASP A 171 -10.61 -8.08 26.40
CA ASP A 171 -9.67 -8.42 27.46
C ASP A 171 -8.34 -8.83 26.83
N PRO A 172 -7.25 -8.08 27.06
CA PRO A 172 -5.93 -8.41 26.50
C PRO A 172 -5.42 -9.76 26.99
N GLU A 173 -5.94 -10.27 28.12
CA GLU A 173 -5.58 -11.58 28.67
C GLU A 173 -6.45 -12.72 28.14
N SER A 174 -7.50 -12.42 27.38
CA SER A 174 -8.25 -13.45 26.65
C SER A 174 -7.37 -14.07 25.56
N ARG A 175 -7.67 -15.32 25.17
CA ARG A 175 -6.95 -16.01 24.08
C ARG A 175 -6.91 -15.16 22.80
N ASP A 176 -8.04 -14.58 22.40
CA ASP A 176 -8.15 -13.72 21.22
C ASP A 176 -7.33 -12.43 21.37
N GLY A 177 -7.30 -11.86 22.58
CA GLY A 177 -6.49 -10.70 22.93
C GLY A 177 -4.98 -10.98 22.83
N GLN A 178 -4.54 -12.14 23.31
CA GLN A 178 -3.14 -12.57 23.24
C GLN A 178 -2.70 -12.85 21.80
N GLU A 179 -3.56 -13.48 20.99
CA GLU A 179 -3.28 -13.72 19.57
C GLU A 179 -3.13 -12.41 18.80
N LEU A 180 -4.05 -11.46 19.00
CA LEU A 180 -3.98 -10.12 18.42
C LEU A 180 -2.73 -9.35 18.83
N ARG A 181 -2.37 -9.45 20.11
CA ARG A 181 -1.16 -8.82 20.64
C ARG A 181 0.09 -9.40 20.00
N THR A 182 0.16 -10.72 19.85
CA THR A 182 1.30 -11.41 19.20
C THR A 182 1.44 -10.93 17.75
N LEU A 183 0.34 -10.91 16.97
CA LEU A 183 0.33 -10.41 15.60
C LEU A 183 0.78 -8.94 15.50
N TYR A 184 0.37 -8.11 16.46
CA TYR A 184 0.80 -6.71 16.54
C TYR A 184 2.29 -6.57 16.85
N GLU A 185 2.81 -7.35 17.80
CA GLU A 185 4.23 -7.34 18.16
C GLU A 185 5.11 -7.82 16.99
N ASP A 186 4.70 -8.89 16.29
CA ASP A 186 5.36 -9.40 15.09
C ASP A 186 5.34 -8.37 13.94
N ALA A 187 4.23 -7.65 13.77
CA ALA A 187 4.11 -6.59 12.77
C ALA A 187 5.06 -5.41 13.05
N ILE A 188 5.20 -5.01 14.32
CA ILE A 188 6.17 -3.99 14.72
C ILE A 188 7.59 -4.48 14.50
N ALA A 189 7.90 -5.74 14.87
CA ALA A 189 9.21 -6.32 14.66
C ALA A 189 9.57 -6.34 13.16
N THR A 190 8.62 -6.69 12.30
CA THR A 190 8.78 -6.68 10.84
C THR A 190 9.06 -5.26 10.31
N ALA A 191 8.23 -4.28 10.68
CA ALA A 191 8.42 -2.88 10.27
C ALA A 191 9.78 -2.32 10.74
N ARG A 192 10.20 -2.72 11.95
CA ARG A 192 11.50 -2.34 12.51
C ARG A 192 12.66 -3.00 11.75
N ALA A 193 12.59 -4.30 11.49
CA ALA A 193 13.62 -5.02 10.75
C ALA A 193 13.85 -4.40 9.36
N ILE A 194 12.75 -4.08 8.65
CA ILE A 194 12.83 -3.38 7.36
C ILE A 194 13.41 -1.96 7.50
N GLY A 195 13.02 -1.23 8.55
CA GLY A 195 13.57 0.11 8.83
C GLY A 195 15.05 0.10 9.28
N GLU A 196 15.55 -1.05 9.76
CA GLU A 196 16.92 -1.24 10.23
C GLU A 196 17.82 -1.98 9.21
N ASP A 197 17.29 -2.32 8.02
CA ASP A 197 17.95 -3.07 6.94
C ASP A 197 18.30 -4.54 7.31
N GLU A 198 17.62 -5.05 8.34
CA GLU A 198 17.65 -6.48 8.71
C GLU A 198 16.59 -7.29 7.95
N GLY A 199 15.62 -6.60 7.33
CA GLY A 199 14.65 -7.13 6.38
C GLY A 199 14.75 -6.39 5.04
N ARG A 200 14.57 -7.11 3.92
CA ARG A 200 14.58 -6.51 2.58
C ARG A 200 13.17 -6.16 2.13
N LEU A 201 12.99 -4.93 1.66
CA LEU A 201 11.88 -4.59 0.77
C LEU A 201 12.09 -5.33 -0.56
N GLU A 202 11.00 -5.69 -1.24
CA GLU A 202 11.08 -6.06 -2.64
C GLU A 202 11.78 -4.93 -3.43
N GLY A 203 12.74 -5.29 -4.30
CA GLY A 203 13.64 -4.33 -4.95
C GLY A 203 12.95 -3.29 -5.86
N SER A 204 11.67 -3.47 -6.17
CA SER A 204 10.83 -2.51 -6.89
C SER A 204 10.09 -1.52 -5.97
N ALA A 205 10.03 -1.79 -4.66
CA ALA A 205 9.39 -0.94 -3.65
C ALA A 205 10.36 0.06 -3.00
N ASP A 206 11.67 -0.18 -3.12
CA ASP A 206 12.72 0.67 -2.57
C ASP A 206 13.33 1.58 -3.63
N ALA A 207 13.07 2.89 -3.54
CA ALA A 207 13.73 3.91 -4.36
C ALA A 207 15.00 4.47 -3.68
N THR A 208 15.39 3.94 -2.52
CA THR A 208 16.60 4.34 -1.80
C THR A 208 17.81 3.81 -2.56
N PRO A 209 18.79 4.67 -2.92
CA PRO A 209 20.03 4.21 -3.51
C PRO A 209 20.69 3.17 -2.60
N ALA A 210 21.16 2.07 -3.19
CA ALA A 210 21.82 1.01 -2.43
C ALA A 210 23.00 1.59 -1.61
N LEU A 211 23.26 1.03 -0.43
CA LEU A 211 24.32 1.50 0.49
C LEU A 211 25.71 1.53 -0.16
N ASP A 212 25.90 0.69 -1.18
CA ASP A 212 27.07 0.52 -2.03
C ASP A 212 27.13 1.47 -3.24
N GLU A 213 26.04 2.16 -3.58
CA GLU A 213 26.00 3.23 -4.59
C GLU A 213 26.11 4.63 -3.97
N ALA A 214 25.79 4.76 -2.69
CA ALA A 214 26.13 5.93 -1.90
C ALA A 214 27.64 5.90 -1.61
N GLY A 215 28.45 6.42 -2.53
CA GLY A 215 29.90 6.54 -2.41
C GLY A 215 30.38 7.02 -1.03
N PRO A 216 31.66 6.78 -0.68
CA PRO A 216 32.16 6.87 0.69
C PRO A 216 31.68 8.13 1.41
N ARG A 217 30.88 7.93 2.47
CA ARG A 217 30.50 9.00 3.37
C ARG A 217 31.75 9.45 4.12
N TRP A 218 32.42 10.47 3.61
CA TRP A 218 33.37 11.26 4.39
C TRP A 218 32.58 12.04 5.43
N THR A 219 32.18 11.39 6.53
CA THR A 219 31.90 12.10 7.76
C THR A 219 33.26 12.58 8.27
N ALA A 220 33.63 13.80 7.88
CA ALA A 220 34.77 14.50 8.43
C ALA A 220 34.50 14.78 9.93
N HIS A 221 34.59 13.75 10.76
CA HIS A 221 35.03 13.91 12.13
C HIS A 221 36.55 14.06 12.08
N ALA A 222 36.99 15.19 11.54
CA ALA A 222 38.32 15.69 11.86
C ALA A 222 38.31 15.93 13.36
N ASN A 223 39.15 15.19 14.08
CA ASN A 223 39.40 15.46 15.48
C ASN A 223 39.92 16.91 15.54
N PRO A 224 39.32 17.84 16.30
CA PRO A 224 39.71 19.26 16.30
C PRO A 224 41.16 19.51 16.75
N TRP A 225 41.86 18.46 17.22
CA TRP A 225 43.26 18.50 17.65
C TRP A 225 44.27 18.10 16.57
N ASP A 226 43.85 17.61 15.40
CA ASP A 226 44.78 17.21 14.30
C ASP A 226 45.44 18.42 13.59
N PHE A 227 45.10 19.66 13.95
CA PHE A 227 45.73 20.88 13.41
C PHE A 227 46.97 21.35 14.21
N VAL A 228 47.30 20.75 15.35
CA VAL A 228 48.32 21.29 16.27
C VAL A 228 49.67 20.54 16.25
N THR A 229 49.78 19.38 15.58
CA THR A 229 50.98 18.52 15.71
C THR A 229 51.62 18.04 14.40
N GLY A 230 51.40 18.71 13.28
CA GLY A 230 51.92 18.27 11.97
C GLY A 230 52.66 19.35 11.18
N GLY A 231 53.71 19.95 11.73
CA GLY A 231 54.48 20.98 11.02
C GLY A 231 55.88 21.23 11.57
N TYR A 232 56.65 20.17 11.84
CA TYR A 232 58.11 20.25 12.00
C TYR A 232 58.76 19.25 11.05
N ILE A 233 59.21 19.77 9.90
CA ILE A 233 60.27 19.24 9.02
C ILE A 233 60.98 20.54 8.59
N GLY A 234 62.19 20.87 9.01
CA GLY A 234 63.39 20.05 9.01
C GLY A 234 64.31 20.58 7.89
N ASP A 235 65.47 21.10 8.29
CA ASP A 235 66.55 21.63 7.43
C ASP A 235 66.94 20.72 6.25
N ASP A 236 67.32 21.34 5.13
CA ASP A 236 68.60 21.13 4.40
C ASP A 236 68.49 21.59 2.93
N THR A 237 68.92 22.81 2.63
CA THR A 237 69.92 23.21 1.60
C THR A 237 70.06 24.73 1.51
#